data_AF-A0A955VRC7-F1
#
_entry.id   AF-A0A955VRC7-F1
#
_cell.length_a   1.000
_cell.length_b   1.000
_cell.length_c   1.000
_cell.angle_alpha   90.00
_cell.angle_beta   90.00
_cell.angle_gamma   90.00
#
_symmetry.space_group_name_H-M   'P 1'
#
loop_
_entity.id
_entity.type
_entity.pdbx_description
1 polymer ?
#
loop_
_entity_poly.entity_id
_entity_poly.type
_entity_poly.pdbx_seq_one_letter_code
_entity_poly.pdbx_strand_id
1 'polypeptide(L)'
;MLHLTCSNQMEALVDPLARAVQAARAADPLGVVTLIVPDQSVAQYLRFRLAERLGIAAHLRFTFLTRYLKDLVEAADPGIRVVDADRLQLLLFARLRDPALTRLDGLERVQRYLDRATTEAERETRALQLALQLGRLFEEYGYSRREMLRAWR
;
A
#
# COMPACT_ATOMS: atom_id res chain seq x y z
N MET A 1 12.30 -21.95 -0.55
CA MET A 1 13.17 -21.72 -1.72
C MET A 1 12.47 -20.71 -2.64
N LEU A 2 13.17 -19.70 -3.16
CA LEU A 2 12.59 -18.73 -4.09
C LEU A 2 12.76 -19.24 -5.52
N HIS A 3 11.68 -19.32 -6.29
CA HIS A 3 11.72 -19.69 -7.70
C HIS A 3 11.49 -18.46 -8.58
N LEU A 4 12.36 -18.25 -9.57
CA LEU A 4 12.28 -17.14 -10.51
C LEU A 4 12.00 -17.70 -11.91
N THR A 5 10.98 -17.17 -12.59
CA THR A 5 10.67 -17.49 -13.98
C THR A 5 10.70 -16.20 -14.79
N CYS A 6 11.52 -16.16 -15.83
CA CYS A 6 11.72 -14.99 -16.68
C CYS A 6 11.16 -15.26 -18.08
N SER A 7 10.59 -14.23 -18.70
CA SER A 7 10.07 -14.26 -20.07
C SER A 7 10.08 -12.84 -20.64
N ASN A 8 10.11 -12.72 -21.96
CA ASN A 8 9.92 -11.47 -22.69
C ASN A 8 8.45 -11.18 -23.04
N GLN A 9 7.55 -12.14 -22.82
CA GLN A 9 6.11 -12.03 -23.04
C GLN A 9 5.34 -12.45 -21.79
N MET A 10 4.34 -11.65 -21.40
CA MET A 10 3.52 -11.91 -20.21
C MET A 10 2.69 -13.19 -20.36
N GLU A 11 2.21 -13.46 -21.57
CA GLU A 11 1.43 -14.64 -21.96
C GLU A 11 2.19 -15.94 -21.63
N ALA A 12 3.48 -15.96 -21.89
CA ALA A 12 4.32 -17.13 -21.65
C ALA A 12 4.57 -17.39 -20.15
N LEU A 13 4.32 -16.42 -19.27
CA LEU A 13 4.38 -16.59 -17.81
C LEU A 13 3.09 -17.18 -17.24
N VAL A 14 1.98 -17.17 -17.99
CA VAL A 14 0.69 -17.73 -17.54
C VAL A 14 0.79 -19.23 -17.33
N ASP A 15 1.40 -19.98 -18.25
CA ASP A 15 1.47 -21.44 -18.15
C ASP A 15 2.32 -21.90 -16.93
N PRO A 16 3.52 -21.35 -16.66
CA PRO A 16 4.25 -21.58 -15.42
C PRO A 16 3.45 -21.22 -14.17
N LEU A 17 2.75 -20.07 -14.18
CA LEU A 17 1.92 -19.64 -13.06
C LEU A 17 0.77 -20.61 -12.80
N ALA A 18 0.08 -21.06 -13.86
CA ALA A 18 -1.01 -22.01 -13.77
C ALA A 18 -0.55 -23.34 -13.13
N ARG A 19 0.63 -23.84 -13.50
CA ARG A 19 1.23 -25.03 -12.87
C ARG A 19 1.52 -24.81 -11.39
N ALA A 20 2.05 -23.64 -11.02
CA ALA A 20 2.29 -23.31 -9.61
C ALA A 20 0.98 -23.23 -8.79
N VAL A 21 -0.08 -22.65 -9.37
CA VAL A 21 -1.41 -22.60 -8.75
C VAL A 21 -1.99 -24.01 -8.59
N GLN A 22 -1.86 -24.89 -9.59
CA GLN A 22 -2.30 -26.29 -9.49
C GLN A 22 -1.54 -27.05 -8.40
N ALA A 23 -0.22 -26.89 -8.32
CA ALA A 23 0.59 -27.52 -7.29
C ALA A 23 0.20 -27.04 -5.88
N ALA A 24 -0.06 -25.74 -5.72
CA ALA A 24 -0.54 -25.19 -4.45
C ALA A 24 -1.91 -25.76 -4.06
N ARG A 25 -2.85 -25.86 -5.01
CA ARG A 25 -4.17 -26.48 -4.78
C ARG A 25 -4.09 -27.98 -4.50
N ALA A 26 -3.15 -28.70 -5.10
CA ALA A 26 -2.95 -30.12 -4.82
C ALA A 26 -2.46 -30.36 -3.39
N ALA A 27 -1.68 -29.43 -2.83
CA ALA A 27 -1.22 -29.47 -1.45
C ALA A 27 -2.32 -29.05 -0.45
N ASP A 28 -3.12 -28.03 -0.79
CA ASP A 28 -4.25 -27.56 0.00
C ASP A 28 -5.44 -27.17 -0.91
N PRO A 29 -6.42 -28.06 -1.14
CA PRO A 29 -7.53 -27.82 -2.07
C PRO A 29 -8.44 -26.66 -1.68
N LEU A 30 -8.53 -26.36 -0.38
CA LEU A 30 -9.34 -25.26 0.15
C LEU A 30 -8.50 -24.04 0.49
N GLY A 31 -7.19 -24.07 0.24
CA GLY A 31 -6.29 -22.96 0.51
C GLY A 31 -6.53 -21.78 -0.43
N VAL A 32 -6.39 -20.56 0.11
CA VAL A 32 -6.36 -19.34 -0.70
C VAL A 32 -4.99 -19.23 -1.37
N VAL A 33 -4.96 -19.21 -2.70
CA VAL A 33 -3.71 -18.93 -3.44
C VAL A 33 -3.56 -17.42 -3.58
N THR A 34 -2.53 -16.86 -2.94
CA THR A 34 -2.27 -15.41 -2.98
C THR A 34 -1.34 -15.08 -4.15
N LEU A 35 -1.77 -14.13 -4.99
CA LEU A 35 -1.04 -13.65 -6.15
C LEU A 35 -0.70 -12.17 -5.95
N ILE A 36 0.58 -11.85 -5.94
CA ILE A 36 1.06 -10.48 -5.84
C ILE A 36 1.21 -9.92 -7.26
N VAL A 37 0.53 -8.82 -7.54
CA VAL A 37 0.52 -8.17 -8.86
C VAL A 37 0.97 -6.71 -8.75
N PRO A 38 1.45 -6.11 -9.85
CA PRO A 38 1.82 -4.69 -9.86
C PRO A 38 0.60 -3.75 -9.88
N ASP A 39 -0.49 -4.15 -10.53
CA ASP A 39 -1.68 -3.33 -10.73
C ASP A 39 -2.95 -4.17 -10.97
N GLN A 40 -4.09 -3.48 -11.02
CA GLN A 40 -5.41 -4.10 -11.19
C GLN A 40 -5.61 -4.70 -12.59
N SER A 41 -4.99 -4.13 -13.62
CA SER A 41 -5.09 -4.62 -14.99
C SER A 41 -4.42 -5.99 -15.11
N VAL A 42 -3.25 -6.17 -14.49
CA VAL A 42 -2.57 -7.48 -14.42
C VAL A 42 -3.38 -8.49 -13.60
N ALA A 43 -3.98 -8.10 -12.47
CA ALA A 43 -4.88 -8.98 -11.73
C ALA A 43 -6.05 -9.46 -12.58
N GLN A 44 -6.71 -8.55 -13.30
CA GLN A 44 -7.85 -8.88 -14.15
C GLN A 44 -7.43 -9.80 -15.32
N TYR A 45 -6.33 -9.48 -15.99
CA TYR A 45 -5.75 -10.30 -17.04
C TYR A 45 -5.47 -11.73 -16.54
N LEU A 46 -4.73 -11.86 -15.45
CA LEU A 46 -4.37 -13.17 -14.88
C LEU A 46 -5.60 -13.95 -14.45
N ARG A 47 -6.63 -13.29 -13.90
CA ARG A 47 -7.88 -13.96 -13.50
C ARG A 47 -8.57 -14.64 -14.68
N PHE A 48 -8.67 -13.97 -15.83
CA PHE A 48 -9.24 -14.58 -17.04
C PHE A 48 -8.35 -15.68 -17.60
N ARG A 49 -7.05 -15.42 -17.76
CA ARG A 49 -6.12 -16.39 -18.33
C ARG A 49 -5.99 -17.66 -17.49
N LEU A 50 -6.00 -17.54 -16.17
CA LEU A 50 -6.02 -18.69 -15.26
C LEU A 50 -7.36 -19.43 -15.32
N ALA A 51 -8.48 -18.74 -15.46
CA ALA A 51 -9.78 -19.40 -15.64
C ALA A 51 -9.83 -20.20 -16.94
N GLU A 52 -9.35 -19.64 -18.05
CA GLU A 52 -9.26 -20.33 -19.34
C GLU A 52 -8.35 -21.58 -19.26
N ARG A 53 -7.22 -21.48 -18.54
CA ARG A 53 -6.25 -22.58 -18.46
C ARG A 53 -6.60 -23.67 -17.45
N LEU A 54 -7.24 -23.30 -16.34
CA LEU A 54 -7.56 -24.19 -15.23
C LEU A 54 -9.04 -24.60 -15.20
N GLY A 55 -9.86 -24.09 -16.11
CA GLY A 55 -11.32 -24.20 -16.11
C GLY A 55 -12.00 -23.24 -15.12
N ILE A 56 -11.35 -22.93 -13.98
CA ILE A 56 -11.88 -22.01 -12.97
C ILE A 56 -10.79 -21.25 -12.20
N ALA A 57 -10.97 -19.93 -12.07
CA ALA A 57 -10.19 -19.06 -11.22
C ALA A 57 -10.92 -18.78 -9.89
N ALA A 58 -11.03 -19.80 -9.04
CA ALA A 58 -11.63 -19.69 -7.70
C ALA A 58 -10.56 -19.62 -6.60
N HIS A 59 -10.94 -19.00 -5.47
CA HIS A 59 -10.11 -18.88 -4.27
C HIS A 59 -8.70 -18.29 -4.50
N LEU A 60 -8.61 -17.38 -5.47
CA LEU A 60 -7.42 -16.60 -5.75
C LEU A 60 -7.54 -15.23 -5.08
N ARG A 61 -6.53 -14.84 -4.30
CA ARG A 61 -6.43 -13.52 -3.69
C ARG A 61 -5.37 -12.70 -4.41
N PHE A 62 -5.80 -11.73 -5.21
CA PHE A 62 -4.90 -10.76 -5.80
C PHE A 62 -4.61 -9.62 -4.81
N THR A 63 -3.35 -9.26 -4.65
CA THR A 63 -2.91 -8.18 -3.75
C THR A 63 -1.68 -7.47 -4.32
N PHE A 64 -1.36 -6.31 -3.79
CA PHE A 64 -0.15 -5.57 -4.12
C PHE A 64 0.98 -5.91 -3.14
N LEU A 65 2.22 -5.73 -3.58
CA LEU A 65 3.40 -6.10 -2.78
C LEU A 65 3.42 -5.40 -1.41
N THR A 66 3.17 -4.09 -1.39
CA THR A 66 3.18 -3.28 -0.16
C THR A 66 2.14 -3.77 0.85
N ARG A 67 0.90 -4.02 0.40
CA ARG A 67 -0.16 -4.56 1.25
C ARG A 67 0.15 -5.96 1.75
N TYR A 68 0.65 -6.84 0.88
CA TYR A 68 1.04 -8.19 1.27
C TYR A 68 2.12 -8.20 2.35
N LEU A 69 3.15 -7.36 2.20
CA LEU A 69 4.22 -7.24 3.19
C LEU A 69 3.71 -6.65 4.51
N LYS A 70 2.81 -5.66 4.45
CA LYS A 70 2.13 -5.14 5.64
C LYS A 70 1.40 -6.24 6.40
N ASP A 71 0.51 -6.97 5.71
CA ASP A 71 -0.30 -8.04 6.31
C ASP A 71 0.62 -9.11 6.93
N LEU A 72 1.73 -9.45 6.26
CA LEU A 72 2.70 -10.44 6.75
C LEU A 72 3.42 -9.97 8.03
N VAL A 73 3.88 -8.72 8.06
CA VAL A 73 4.59 -8.17 9.22
C VAL A 73 3.66 -8.02 10.42
N GLU A 74 2.45 -7.52 10.23
CA GLU A 74 1.47 -7.35 11.31
C GLU A 74 0.96 -8.69 11.85
N ALA A 75 0.88 -9.72 11.01
CA ALA A 75 0.56 -11.08 11.45
C ALA A 75 1.70 -11.74 12.24
N ALA A 76 2.95 -11.41 11.93
CA ALA A 76 4.13 -11.98 12.60
C ALA A 76 4.34 -11.40 14.01
N ASP A 77 3.99 -10.12 14.22
CA ASP A 77 4.09 -9.46 15.52
C ASP A 77 2.88 -8.54 15.77
N PRO A 78 1.97 -8.92 16.70
CA PRO A 78 0.82 -8.10 17.07
C PRO A 78 1.17 -6.72 17.63
N GLY A 79 2.41 -6.49 18.08
CA GLY A 79 2.91 -5.20 18.54
C GLY A 79 3.33 -4.25 17.40
N ILE A 80 3.52 -4.77 16.19
CA ILE A 80 3.88 -3.97 15.03
C ILE A 80 2.62 -3.49 14.30
N ARG A 81 2.58 -2.20 13.96
CA ARG A 81 1.61 -1.61 13.05
C ARG A 81 2.35 -0.88 11.96
N VAL A 82 2.14 -1.30 10.72
CA VAL A 82 2.75 -0.63 9.56
C VAL A 82 1.90 0.60 9.26
N VAL A 83 2.55 1.75 9.26
CA VAL A 83 1.89 3.02 8.96
C VAL A 83 1.97 3.26 7.46
N ASP A 84 0.87 3.03 6.75
CA ASP A 84 0.71 3.32 5.33
C ASP A 84 0.32 4.79 5.09
N ALA A 85 0.26 5.19 3.81
CA ALA A 85 -0.17 6.53 3.45
C ALA A 85 -1.54 6.88 4.07
N ASP A 86 -2.54 6.02 3.98
CA ASP A 86 -3.89 6.31 4.51
C ASP A 86 -3.85 6.58 6.03
N ARG A 87 -3.08 5.80 6.79
CA ARG A 87 -2.92 6.03 8.22
C ARG A 87 -2.13 7.31 8.50
N LEU A 88 -1.07 7.59 7.75
CA LEU A 88 -0.31 8.84 7.85
C LEU A 88 -1.20 10.05 7.58
N GLN A 89 -2.05 9.99 6.56
CA GLN A 89 -2.98 11.06 6.21
C GLN A 89 -3.93 11.37 7.38
N LEU A 90 -4.52 10.35 8.01
CA LEU A 90 -5.39 10.55 9.18
C LEU A 90 -4.63 11.13 10.38
N LEU A 91 -3.43 10.62 10.66
CA LEU A 91 -2.60 11.12 11.76
C LEU A 91 -2.18 12.57 11.52
N LEU A 92 -1.76 12.90 10.31
CA LEU A 92 -1.38 14.26 9.91
C LEU A 92 -2.57 15.20 9.95
N PHE A 93 -3.74 14.78 9.46
CA PHE A 93 -4.95 15.56 9.52
C PHE A 93 -5.33 15.91 10.97
N ALA A 94 -5.27 14.94 11.88
CA ALA A 94 -5.49 15.17 13.30
C ALA A 94 -4.47 16.16 13.88
N ARG A 95 -3.19 16.04 13.50
CA ARG A 95 -2.11 16.94 13.98
C ARG A 95 -2.21 18.36 13.43
N LEU A 96 -2.62 18.53 12.17
CA LEU A 96 -2.79 19.85 11.55
C LEU A 96 -3.95 20.65 12.16
N ARG A 97 -4.92 19.97 12.77
CA ARG A 97 -6.05 20.58 13.49
C ARG A 97 -5.73 20.87 14.96
N ASP A 98 -4.68 20.29 15.51
CA ASP A 98 -4.27 20.50 16.90
C ASP A 98 -3.76 21.93 17.09
N PRO A 99 -4.34 22.74 18.00
CA PRO A 99 -3.82 24.07 18.32
C PRO A 99 -2.36 24.06 18.76
N ALA A 100 -1.86 22.95 19.32
CA ALA A 100 -0.46 22.79 19.71
C ALA A 100 0.53 22.91 18.53
N LEU A 101 0.08 22.75 17.29
CA LEU A 101 0.89 22.96 16.08
C LEU A 101 1.48 24.38 16.02
N THR A 102 0.79 25.36 16.60
CA THR A 102 1.25 26.77 16.68
C THR A 102 2.51 26.95 17.53
N ARG A 103 2.79 25.99 18.41
CA ARG A 103 3.94 26.02 19.33
C ARG A 103 5.18 25.33 18.76
N LEU A 104 5.10 24.78 17.56
CA LEU A 104 6.20 24.09 16.91
C LEU A 104 6.95 25.05 15.98
N ASP A 105 8.25 25.19 16.22
CA ASP A 105 9.15 25.99 15.39
C ASP A 105 9.33 25.37 14.00
N GLY A 106 9.45 26.19 12.95
CA GLY A 106 9.70 25.75 11.58
C GLY A 106 8.44 25.34 10.79
N LEU A 107 7.25 25.49 11.37
CA LEU A 107 5.96 25.22 10.71
C LEU A 107 5.20 26.49 10.29
N GLU A 108 5.85 27.65 10.26
CA GLU A 108 5.22 28.95 10.00
C GLU A 108 4.56 28.99 8.61
N ARG A 109 5.14 28.29 7.63
CA ARG A 109 4.56 28.17 6.28
C ARG A 109 3.28 27.32 6.27
N VAL A 110 3.25 26.26 7.07
CA VAL A 110 2.07 25.39 7.21
C VAL A 110 0.96 26.16 7.91
N GLN A 111 1.28 26.82 9.02
CA GLN A 111 0.34 27.67 9.77
C GLN A 111 -0.25 28.75 8.84
N ARG A 112 0.59 29.50 8.12
CA ARG A 112 0.13 30.51 7.16
C ARG A 112 -0.78 29.96 6.06
N TYR A 113 -0.55 28.72 5.61
CA TYR A 113 -1.42 28.08 4.63
C TYR A 113 -2.81 27.75 5.21
N LEU A 114 -2.87 27.30 6.47
CA LEU A 114 -4.11 27.01 7.18
C LEU A 114 -4.87 28.29 7.54
N ASP A 115 -4.17 29.33 8.00
CA ASP A 115 -4.75 30.60 8.44
C ASP A 115 -5.25 31.49 7.29
N ARG A 116 -4.97 31.11 6.04
CA ARG A 116 -5.61 31.70 4.85
C ARG A 116 -7.09 31.32 4.73
N ALA A 117 -7.56 30.34 5.50
CA ALA A 117 -8.96 29.99 5.57
C ALA A 117 -9.79 31.14 6.15
N THR A 118 -10.93 31.41 5.53
CA THR A 118 -11.90 32.41 6.00
C THR A 118 -12.97 31.80 6.91
N THR A 119 -13.13 30.48 6.85
CA THR A 119 -14.11 29.72 7.64
C THR A 119 -13.46 28.45 8.21
N GLU A 120 -14.03 27.89 9.28
CA GLU A 120 -13.54 26.64 9.86
C GLU A 120 -13.64 25.46 8.88
N ALA A 121 -14.73 25.38 8.10
CA ALA A 121 -14.89 24.34 7.08
C ALA A 121 -13.81 24.42 5.98
N GLU A 122 -13.43 25.64 5.58
CA GLU A 122 -12.32 25.84 4.64
C GLU A 122 -10.99 25.43 5.27
N ARG A 123 -10.78 25.73 6.55
CA ARG A 123 -9.58 25.34 7.31
C ARG A 123 -9.44 23.83 7.39
N GLU A 124 -10.52 23.12 7.68
CA GLU A 124 -10.55 21.65 7.69
C GLU A 124 -10.25 21.07 6.31
N THR A 125 -10.84 21.65 5.25
CA THR A 125 -10.57 21.22 3.86
C THR A 125 -9.09 21.37 3.51
N ARG A 126 -8.47 22.51 3.86
CA ARG A 126 -7.03 22.77 3.66
C ARG A 126 -6.17 21.79 4.46
N ALA A 127 -6.51 21.54 5.72
CA ALA A 127 -5.80 20.59 6.56
C ALA A 127 -5.86 19.17 5.96
N LEU A 128 -7.03 18.74 5.48
CA LEU A 128 -7.20 17.44 4.82
C LEU A 128 -6.36 17.37 3.54
N GLN A 129 -6.45 18.37 2.66
CA GLN A 129 -5.68 18.40 1.42
C GLN A 129 -4.16 18.32 1.69
N LEU A 130 -3.67 19.06 2.69
CA LEU A 130 -2.26 19.02 3.06
C LEU A 130 -1.87 17.64 3.62
N ALA A 131 -2.70 17.06 4.48
CA ALA A 131 -2.48 15.72 5.02
C ALA A 131 -2.44 14.64 3.92
N LEU A 132 -3.32 14.74 2.91
CA LEU A 132 -3.32 13.85 1.73
C LEU A 132 -1.99 13.89 0.97
N GLN A 133 -1.42 15.09 0.78
CA GLN A 133 -0.15 15.25 0.09
C GLN A 133 1.03 14.77 0.94
N LEU A 134 1.09 15.20 2.20
CA LEU A 134 2.18 14.84 3.12
C LEU A 134 2.21 13.34 3.43
N GLY A 135 1.06 12.70 3.59
CA GLY A 135 0.97 11.27 3.86
C GLY A 135 1.58 10.42 2.74
N ARG A 136 1.33 10.78 1.46
CA ARG A 136 1.96 10.12 0.31
C ARG A 136 3.48 10.34 0.30
N LEU A 137 3.93 11.58 0.50
CA LEU A 137 5.35 11.92 0.51
C LEU A 137 6.12 11.19 1.62
N PHE A 138 5.55 11.09 2.83
CA PHE A 138 6.15 10.35 3.93
C PHE A 138 6.20 8.84 3.69
N GLU A 139 5.20 8.28 3.00
CA GLU A 139 5.25 6.89 2.56
C GLU A 139 6.37 6.67 1.52
N GLU A 140 6.51 7.56 0.54
CA GLU A 140 7.59 7.51 -0.46
C GLU A 140 8.99 7.59 0.17
N TYR A 141 9.16 8.39 1.22
CA TYR A 141 10.40 8.43 2.00
C TYR A 141 10.68 7.10 2.71
N GLY A 142 9.64 6.38 3.15
CA GLY A 142 9.76 5.03 3.69
C GLY A 142 10.43 4.05 2.72
N TYR A 143 10.16 4.20 1.42
CA TYR A 143 10.74 3.34 0.38
C TYR A 143 12.13 3.79 -0.06
N SER A 144 12.31 5.10 -0.28
CA SER A 144 13.45 5.65 -1.04
C SER A 144 14.46 6.47 -0.22
N ARG A 145 14.08 6.94 0.98
CA ARG A 145 14.86 7.90 1.80
C ARG A 145 14.93 7.49 3.27
N ARG A 146 15.23 6.22 3.53
CA ARG A 146 15.24 5.66 4.90
C ARG A 146 16.23 6.36 5.83
N GLU A 147 17.33 6.87 5.29
CA GLU A 147 18.31 7.68 5.98
C GLU A 147 17.73 8.98 6.55
N MET A 148 16.85 9.66 5.81
CA MET A 148 16.19 10.89 6.27
C MET A 148 15.25 10.59 7.44
N LEU A 149 14.44 9.53 7.32
CA LEU A 149 13.53 9.12 8.39
C LEU A 149 14.26 8.73 9.67
N ARG A 150 15.46 8.13 9.55
CA ARG A 150 16.30 7.83 10.72
C ARG A 150 16.89 9.08 11.37
N ALA A 151 17.22 10.10 10.58
CA ALA A 151 17.78 11.35 11.09
C ALA A 151 16.73 12.24 11.79
N TRP A 152 15.45 12.07 11.48
CA TRP A 152 14.35 12.84 12.09
C TRP A 152 13.76 12.19 13.35
N ARG A 153 14.23 11.01 13.71
CA ARG A 153 13.74 10.24 14.85
C ARG A 153 14.44 10.65 16.14
#